data_AF-A0A0M3KDG9-F1
#
_entry.id   AF-A0A0M3KDG9-F1
#
_cell.length_a   1.000
_cell.length_b   1.000
_cell.length_c   1.000
_cell.angle_alpha   90.00
_cell.angle_beta   90.00
_cell.angle_gamma   90.00
#
_symmetry.space_group_name_H-M   'P 1'
#
loop_
_entity.id
_entity.type
_entity.pdbx_description
1 polymer ?
#
loop_
_entity_poly.entity_id
_entity_poly.type
_entity_poly.pdbx_seq_one_letter_code
_entity_poly.pdbx_strand_id
1 'polypeptide(L)'
;MCVRTISSTDMFRLRHEREEQEMKITEESILKEIEAELLKREENVQKRTAEVLEMVMKSKNFVTAENLDEKLKEALDNPVVYDYAIDLMGHKIYSPEPSKYLEGTPTRQKGRQFDVSLGMQQENKSESQKS
;
A
#
# COMPACT_ATOMS: atom_id res chain seq x y z
N MET A 1 -25.61 70.16 20.36
CA MET A 1 -25.02 68.82 20.52
C MET A 1 -24.25 68.79 21.83
N CYS A 2 -24.70 68.03 22.83
CA CYS A 2 -23.93 67.87 24.08
C CYS A 2 -22.83 66.83 23.86
N VAL A 3 -21.56 67.26 23.92
CA VAL A 3 -20.42 66.34 23.98
C VAL A 3 -20.38 65.80 25.41
N ARG A 4 -20.75 64.53 25.60
CA ARG A 4 -20.59 63.87 26.90
C ARG A 4 -19.09 63.76 27.20
N THR A 5 -18.62 64.53 28.17
CA THR A 5 -17.24 64.44 28.67
C THR A 5 -17.08 63.15 29.45
N ILE A 6 -16.33 62.20 28.92
CA ILE A 6 -16.02 60.93 29.58
C ILE A 6 -14.99 61.21 30.68
N SER A 7 -15.26 60.77 31.91
CA SER A 7 -14.33 60.93 33.03
C SER A 7 -13.16 59.93 32.91
N SER A 8 -11.99 60.26 33.45
CA SER A 8 -10.81 59.38 33.39
C SER A 8 -11.05 58.01 34.03
N THR A 9 -11.93 57.93 35.03
CA THR A 9 -12.36 56.69 35.67
C THR A 9 -13.22 55.81 34.77
N ASP A 10 -14.07 56.41 33.95
CA ASP A 10 -14.89 55.67 32.98
C ASP A 10 -14.02 55.11 31.85
N MET A 11 -13.01 55.87 31.41
CA MET A 11 -12.03 55.39 30.42
C MET A 11 -11.17 54.23 30.93
N PHE A 12 -10.81 54.24 32.21
CA PHE A 12 -10.07 53.13 32.83
C PHE A 12 -10.88 51.84 32.85
N ARG A 13 -12.16 51.91 33.27
CA ARG A 13 -13.07 50.74 33.28
C ARG A 13 -13.25 50.15 31.89
N LEU A 14 -13.49 51.01 30.89
CA LEU A 14 -13.70 50.57 29.52
C LEU A 14 -12.44 49.94 28.87
N ARG A 15 -11.25 50.33 29.33
CA ARG A 15 -9.99 49.69 28.92
C ARG A 15 -9.83 48.32 29.59
N HIS A 16 -10.07 48.25 30.89
CA HIS A 16 -9.98 47.00 31.65
C HIS A 16 -10.93 45.93 31.11
N GLU A 17 -12.18 46.30 30.79
CA GLU A 17 -13.15 45.36 30.19
C GLU A 17 -12.70 44.85 28.81
N ARG A 18 -12.03 45.69 28.00
CA ARG A 18 -11.47 45.24 26.71
C ARG A 18 -10.27 44.32 26.91
N GLU A 19 -9.36 44.68 27.80
CA GLU A 19 -8.20 43.85 28.14
C GLU A 19 -8.64 42.47 28.65
N GLU A 20 -9.66 42.40 29.52
CA GLU A 20 -10.23 41.13 29.97
C GLU A 20 -10.86 40.30 28.84
N GLN A 21 -11.53 40.95 27.88
CA GLN A 21 -12.11 40.27 26.72
C GLN A 21 -11.02 39.75 25.79
N GLU A 22 -9.99 40.55 25.51
CA GLU A 22 -8.84 40.16 24.71
C GLU A 22 -8.09 38.99 25.36
N MET A 23 -7.86 39.05 26.68
CA MET A 23 -7.24 37.95 27.43
C MET A 23 -8.03 36.65 27.28
N LYS A 24 -9.36 36.67 27.48
CA LYS A 24 -10.21 35.48 27.30
C LYS A 24 -10.13 34.91 25.89
N ILE A 25 -10.16 35.77 24.87
CA ILE A 25 -10.03 35.34 23.46
C ILE A 25 -8.68 34.68 23.23
N THR A 26 -7.60 35.25 23.77
CA THR A 26 -6.25 34.66 23.64
C THR A 26 -6.15 33.32 24.34
N GLU A 27 -6.69 33.19 25.55
CA GLU A 27 -6.73 31.92 26.29
C GLU A 27 -7.47 30.84 25.50
N GLU A 28 -8.65 31.17 24.95
CA GLU A 28 -9.41 30.25 24.11
C GLU A 28 -8.66 29.85 22.83
N SER A 29 -7.94 30.77 22.19
CA SER A 29 -7.12 30.45 21.02
C SER A 29 -5.97 29.50 21.36
N ILE A 30 -5.29 29.74 22.48
CA ILE A 30 -4.18 28.92 22.94
C ILE A 30 -4.66 27.50 23.27
N LEU A 31 -5.80 27.38 23.95
CA LEU A 31 -6.38 26.07 24.27
C LEU A 31 -6.71 25.27 23.00
N LYS A 32 -7.33 25.92 22.00
CA LYS A 32 -7.64 25.27 20.70
C LYS A 32 -6.38 24.82 19.97
N GLU A 33 -5.31 25.60 20.01
CA GLU A 33 -4.03 25.22 19.41
C GLU A 33 -3.42 24.01 20.12
N ILE A 34 -3.42 24.01 21.46
CA ILE A 34 -2.92 22.89 22.26
C ILE A 34 -3.71 21.61 21.95
N GLU A 35 -5.04 21.67 21.92
CA GLU A 35 -5.90 20.53 21.58
C GLU A 35 -5.59 19.99 20.18
N ALA A 36 -5.46 20.88 19.19
CA ALA A 36 -5.12 20.50 17.82
C ALA A 36 -3.74 19.85 17.72
N GLU A 37 -2.75 20.33 18.47
CA GLU A 37 -1.43 19.70 18.53
C GLU A 37 -1.45 18.33 19.20
N LEU A 38 -2.20 18.17 20.29
CA LEU A 38 -2.33 16.91 21.00
C LEU A 38 -2.98 15.86 20.10
N LEU A 39 -4.08 16.18 19.42
CA LEU A 39 -4.73 15.28 18.47
C LEU A 39 -3.78 14.84 17.35
N LYS A 40 -3.03 15.78 16.74
CA LYS A 40 -2.03 15.45 15.72
C LYS A 40 -0.93 14.54 16.26
N ARG A 41 -0.49 14.76 17.50
CA ARG A 41 0.52 13.90 18.15
C ARG A 41 -0.04 12.50 18.38
N GLU A 42 -1.26 12.39 18.89
CA GLU A 42 -1.93 11.10 19.13
C GLU A 42 -2.11 10.31 17.84
N GLU A 43 -2.62 10.93 16.77
CA GLU A 43 -2.75 10.27 15.47
C GLU A 43 -1.40 9.77 14.93
N ASN A 44 -0.35 10.59 15.07
CA ASN A 44 0.99 10.21 14.63
C ASN A 44 1.57 9.06 15.45
N VAL A 45 1.35 9.07 16.77
CA VAL A 45 1.75 7.96 17.64
C VAL A 45 1.02 6.70 17.24
N GLN A 46 -0.30 6.74 17.06
CA GLN A 46 -1.10 5.60 16.65
C GLN A 46 -0.62 5.01 15.31
N LYS A 47 -0.42 5.86 14.28
CA LYS A 47 0.10 5.42 12.97
C LYS A 47 1.46 4.73 13.09
N ARG A 48 2.41 5.35 13.79
CA ARG A 48 3.75 4.78 14.00
C ARG A 48 3.71 3.47 14.79
N THR A 49 2.84 3.38 15.81
CA THR A 49 2.69 2.13 16.56
C THR A 49 2.14 1.01 15.69
N ALA A 50 1.16 1.30 14.82
CA ALA A 50 0.63 0.32 13.89
C ALA A 50 1.70 -0.14 12.89
N GLU A 51 2.47 0.78 12.32
CA GLU A 51 3.59 0.47 11.42
C GLU A 51 4.64 -0.45 12.08
N VAL A 52 5.01 -0.14 13.33
CA VAL A 52 5.97 -0.97 14.09
C VAL A 52 5.40 -2.36 14.34
N LEU A 53 4.12 -2.48 14.70
CA LEU A 53 3.48 -3.78 14.91
C LEU A 53 3.43 -4.61 13.63
N GLU A 54 3.09 -4.00 12.49
CA GLU A 54 3.13 -4.67 11.19
C GLU A 54 4.54 -5.16 10.85
N MET A 55 5.57 -4.35 11.11
CA MET A 55 6.95 -4.71 10.85
C MET A 55 7.42 -5.87 11.75
N VAL A 56 7.00 -5.90 13.01
CA VAL A 56 7.27 -7.03 13.92
C VAL A 56 6.56 -8.31 13.47
N MET A 57 5.37 -8.21 12.88
CA MET A 57 4.70 -9.37 12.29
C MET A 57 5.45 -9.87 11.05
N LYS A 58 5.87 -8.96 10.16
CA LYS A 58 6.65 -9.28 8.95
C LYS A 58 8.02 -9.85 9.27
N SER A 59 8.67 -9.38 10.34
CA SER A 59 10.04 -9.82 10.70
C SER A 59 10.13 -11.29 11.07
N LYS A 60 9.03 -11.91 11.49
CA LYS A 60 8.98 -13.37 11.74
C LYS A 60 9.25 -14.20 10.49
N ASN A 61 8.97 -13.65 9.30
CA ASN A 61 9.16 -14.32 8.03
C ASN A 61 10.54 -14.03 7.40
N PHE A 62 11.41 -13.28 8.09
CA PHE A 62 12.75 -12.98 7.58
C PHE A 62 13.64 -14.21 7.60
N VAL A 63 14.55 -14.25 6.63
CA VAL A 63 15.48 -15.35 6.47
C VAL A 63 16.67 -15.14 7.42
N THR A 64 16.84 -16.05 8.37
CA THR A 64 17.99 -16.11 9.29
C THR A 64 18.96 -17.21 8.85
N ALA A 65 20.20 -17.19 9.35
CA ALA A 65 21.22 -18.18 8.98
C ALA A 65 20.77 -19.63 9.20
N GLU A 66 19.95 -19.87 10.22
CA GLU A 66 19.41 -21.18 10.57
C GLU A 66 18.31 -21.63 9.59
N ASN A 67 17.49 -20.70 9.10
CA ASN A 67 16.34 -20.99 8.23
C ASN A 67 16.66 -20.87 6.72
N LEU A 68 17.92 -20.60 6.35
CA LEU A 68 18.34 -20.35 4.97
C LEU A 68 18.04 -21.54 4.05
N ASP A 69 18.48 -22.73 4.42
CA ASP A 69 18.41 -23.92 3.56
C ASP A 69 16.95 -24.36 3.31
N GLU A 70 16.10 -24.23 4.32
CA GLU A 70 14.66 -24.55 4.21
C GLU A 70 13.96 -23.56 3.29
N LYS A 71 14.18 -22.25 3.49
CA LYS A 71 13.60 -21.20 2.65
C LYS A 71 14.09 -21.26 1.21
N LEU A 72 15.33 -21.69 0.98
CA LEU A 72 15.87 -21.87 -0.36
C LEU A 72 15.15 -22.99 -1.11
N LYS A 73 14.90 -24.13 -0.47
CA LYS A 73 14.16 -25.25 -1.07
C LYS A 73 12.72 -24.84 -1.39
N GLU A 74 12.04 -24.19 -0.45
CA GLU A 74 10.68 -23.67 -0.64
C GLU A 74 10.58 -22.74 -1.87
N ALA A 75 11.55 -21.84 -2.04
CA ALA A 75 11.59 -20.92 -3.18
C ALA A 75 11.87 -21.61 -4.53
N LEU A 76 12.65 -22.68 -4.54
CA LEU A 76 12.93 -23.46 -5.75
C LEU A 76 11.76 -24.36 -6.16
N ASP A 77 10.95 -24.80 -5.20
CA ASP A 77 9.77 -25.62 -5.47
C ASP A 77 8.56 -24.77 -5.92
N ASN A 78 8.43 -23.55 -5.40
CA ASN A 78 7.31 -22.65 -5.67
C ASN A 78 7.77 -21.34 -6.36
N PRO A 79 8.04 -21.35 -7.69
CA PRO A 79 8.33 -20.14 -8.44
C PRO A 79 7.09 -19.22 -8.51
N VAL A 80 7.26 -17.95 -8.10
CA VAL A 80 6.21 -16.92 -8.15
C VAL A 80 6.42 -16.02 -9.37
N VAL A 81 5.40 -15.87 -10.20
CA VAL A 81 5.40 -14.96 -11.37
C VAL A 81 4.71 -13.66 -11.00
N TYR A 82 5.41 -12.54 -11.14
CA TYR A 82 4.86 -11.20 -10.93
C TYR A 82 4.42 -10.51 -12.22
N ASP A 83 4.54 -11.20 -13.37
CA ASP A 83 4.22 -10.65 -14.67
C ASP A 83 2.70 -10.57 -14.88
N TYR A 84 2.22 -9.36 -15.20
CA TYR A 84 0.84 -9.12 -15.60
C TYR A 84 0.78 -8.05 -16.70
N ALA A 85 -0.16 -8.21 -17.62
CA ALA A 85 -0.51 -7.18 -18.59
C ALA A 85 -1.61 -6.28 -18.01
N ILE A 86 -1.70 -5.05 -18.52
CA ILE A 86 -2.76 -4.10 -18.17
C ILE A 86 -3.49 -3.68 -19.45
N ASP A 87 -4.80 -3.81 -19.44
CA ASP A 87 -5.66 -3.37 -20.55
C ASP A 87 -5.82 -1.85 -20.57
N LEU A 88 -6.31 -1.29 -21.68
CA LEU A 88 -6.66 0.13 -21.77
C LEU A 88 -7.71 0.57 -20.74
N MET A 89 -8.52 -0.37 -20.24
CA MET A 89 -9.50 -0.14 -19.16
C MET A 89 -8.91 -0.30 -17.75
N GLY A 90 -7.61 -0.61 -17.63
CA GLY A 90 -6.91 -0.79 -16.36
C GLY A 90 -7.06 -2.17 -15.73
N HIS A 91 -7.65 -3.14 -16.42
CA HIS A 91 -7.76 -4.52 -15.92
C HIS A 91 -6.42 -5.25 -16.01
N LYS A 92 -6.07 -6.00 -14.95
CA LYS A 92 -4.84 -6.78 -14.89
C LYS A 92 -5.09 -8.20 -15.39
N ILE A 93 -4.29 -8.65 -16.35
CA ILE A 93 -4.29 -10.02 -16.87
C ILE A 93 -3.01 -10.70 -16.39
N TYR A 94 -3.16 -11.68 -15.50
CA TYR A 94 -2.03 -12.42 -14.94
C TYR A 94 -1.66 -13.62 -15.81
N SER A 95 -0.37 -13.96 -15.82
CA SER A 95 0.10 -15.20 -16.43
C SER A 95 -0.23 -16.40 -15.53
N PRO A 96 -0.58 -17.57 -16.10
CA PRO A 96 -0.85 -18.76 -15.30
C PRO A 96 0.39 -19.23 -14.53
N GLU A 97 0.18 -19.93 -13.42
CA GLU A 97 1.27 -20.45 -12.60
C GLU A 97 2.15 -21.41 -13.41
N PRO A 98 3.49 -21.25 -13.35
CA PRO A 98 4.40 -22.11 -14.09
C PRO A 98 4.40 -23.52 -13.47
N SER A 99 4.04 -24.53 -14.26
CA SER A 99 4.10 -25.92 -13.82
C SER A 99 5.53 -26.46 -13.92
N LYS A 100 6.05 -27.03 -12.83
CA LYS A 100 7.39 -27.65 -12.78
C LYS A 100 7.49 -28.91 -13.65
N TYR A 101 6.38 -29.64 -13.80
CA TYR A 101 6.29 -30.84 -14.63
C TYR A 101 5.11 -30.72 -15.60
N LEU A 102 5.33 -31.12 -16.86
CA LEU A 102 4.25 -31.42 -17.80
C LEU A 102 3.67 -32.78 -17.39
N GLU A 103 2.54 -32.78 -16.71
CA GLU A 103 1.86 -34.03 -16.35
C GLU A 103 1.36 -34.73 -17.61
N GLY A 104 1.79 -35.97 -17.85
CA GLY A 104 1.39 -36.77 -19.01
C GLY A 104 2.46 -37.76 -19.47
N THR A 105 2.11 -38.59 -20.46
CA THR A 105 3.06 -39.49 -21.12
C THR A 105 4.13 -38.62 -21.80
N PRO A 106 5.44 -38.83 -21.54
CA PRO A 106 6.49 -38.04 -22.20
C PRO A 106 6.27 -38.14 -23.71
N THR A 107 6.05 -36.98 -24.35
CA THR A 107 5.95 -36.93 -25.80
C THR A 107 7.24 -37.53 -26.34
N ARG A 108 7.10 -38.56 -27.19
CA ARG A 108 8.22 -39.19 -27.90
C ARG A 108 9.12 -38.06 -28.41
N GLN A 109 10.38 -38.02 -27.98
CA GLN A 109 11.34 -36.97 -28.35
C GLN A 109 11.30 -36.76 -29.86
N LYS A 110 10.63 -35.71 -30.30
CA LYS A 110 10.58 -35.25 -31.69
C LYS A 110 11.45 -33.99 -31.74
N GLY A 111 12.76 -34.19 -31.69
CA GLY A 111 13.75 -33.11 -31.81
C GLY A 111 13.58 -31.96 -30.81
N ARG A 112 14.31 -30.86 -31.04
CA ARG A 112 14.13 -29.61 -30.30
C ARG A 112 12.89 -28.90 -30.85
N GLN A 113 11.96 -28.52 -29.98
CA GLN A 113 10.69 -27.87 -30.38
C GLN A 113 10.86 -26.46 -31.00
N PHE A 114 12.06 -25.86 -30.95
CA PHE A 114 12.35 -24.55 -31.54
C PHE A 114 13.04 -24.63 -32.91
N ASP A 115 13.32 -25.82 -33.44
CA ASP A 115 13.75 -25.97 -34.85
C ASP A 115 12.53 -25.86 -35.77
N VAL A 116 11.85 -24.72 -35.72
CA VAL A 116 10.98 -24.26 -36.79
C VAL A 116 11.90 -23.72 -37.87
N SER A 117 12.53 -24.63 -38.61
CA SER A 117 13.06 -24.26 -39.92
C SER A 117 11.86 -23.79 -40.74
N LEU A 118 11.81 -22.49 -41.03
CA LEU A 118 10.82 -21.84 -41.89
C LEU A 118 10.66 -22.67 -43.19
N GLY A 119 9.66 -23.55 -43.28
CA GLY A 119 9.44 -24.28 -44.53
C GLY A 119 8.66 -25.60 -44.55
N MET A 120 8.18 -26.19 -43.44
CA MET A 120 7.38 -27.42 -43.53
C MET A 120 5.96 -27.26 -43.00
N GLN A 121 5.03 -27.04 -43.93
CA GLN A 121 3.62 -27.36 -43.76
C GLN A 121 3.51 -28.88 -43.54
N GLN A 122 3.04 -29.33 -42.38
CA GLN A 122 2.59 -30.71 -42.22
C GLN A 122 1.06 -30.73 -42.28
N GLU A 123 0.55 -30.95 -43.48
CA GLU A 123 -0.73 -31.60 -43.68
C GLU A 123 -0.75 -32.89 -42.86
N ASN A 124 -1.82 -33.13 -42.10
CA ASN A 124 -2.25 -34.48 -41.79
C ASN A 124 -3.78 -34.49 -41.76
N LYS A 125 -4.36 -34.87 -42.91
CA LYS A 125 -5.74 -35.33 -43.03
C LYS A 125 -5.89 -36.69 -42.34
N SER A 126 -7.06 -36.85 -41.69
CA SER A 126 -7.92 -38.06 -41.60
C SER A 126 -7.30 -39.31 -40.91
N GLU A 127 -7.98 -40.08 -40.05
CA GLU A 127 -9.37 -40.55 -40.05
C GLU A 127 -9.74 -41.04 -38.63
N SER A 128 -10.97 -40.76 -38.17
CA SER A 128 -11.74 -41.73 -37.38
C SER A 128 -13.22 -41.31 -37.32
N GLN A 129 -13.94 -41.54 -38.42
CA GLN A 129 -15.39 -41.78 -38.38
C GLN A 129 -15.60 -43.26 -38.69
N LYS A 130 -16.02 -44.03 -37.68
CA LYS A 130 -16.68 -45.32 -37.86
C LYS A 130 -18.06 -45.21 -37.22
N SER A 131 -19.07 -45.16 -38.06
CA SER A 131 -20.47 -45.52 -37.84
C SER A 131 -21.01 -46.00 -39.18
#